data_AF-A0A135SED6-F1
#
_entry.id   AF-A0A135SED6-F1
#
_cell.length_a   1.000
_cell.length_b   1.000
_cell.length_c   1.000
_cell.angle_alpha   90.00
_cell.angle_beta   90.00
_cell.angle_gamma   90.00
#
_symmetry.space_group_name_H-M   'P 1'
#
loop_
_entity.id
_entity.type
_entity.pdbx_description
1 polymer ?
#
loop_
_entity_poly.entity_id
_entity_poly.type
_entity_poly.pdbx_seq_one_letter_code
_entity_poly.pdbx_strand_id
1 'polypeptide(L)'
;MVIGLLAIAAIPTVIGTGQAVSAQKKQNAAAKEQAKFSLTATMTIDGKQEECPCIVVDNKIWISHSLAPAPGHKFSGYYFNYPSEPPMRALVSTIAEDPPMLNWIYVDADSRALRHGGRKDTLGHVIGPWGWTDDERFLSLRGSGLGFVAVLEEDGRWAAYWDPDGRLREGYDPEDCMEIALRRQMALGIESAYVKG
;
A
#
# COMPACT_ATOMS: atom_id res chain seq x y z
N MET A 1 -14.46 -65.33 35.19
CA MET A 1 -13.54 -65.41 34.04
C MET A 1 -14.13 -64.60 32.91
N VAL A 2 -13.36 -63.61 32.42
CA VAL A 2 -13.28 -62.93 31.09
C VAL A 2 -14.57 -62.92 30.22
N ILE A 3 -15.09 -61.84 29.59
CA ILE A 3 -14.63 -60.88 28.55
C ILE A 3 -15.83 -59.89 28.43
N GLY A 4 -15.80 -58.57 28.30
CA GLY A 4 -14.96 -57.66 27.50
C GLY A 4 -15.85 -56.92 26.47
N LEU A 5 -15.54 -55.65 26.18
CA LEU A 5 -16.04 -54.79 25.07
C LEU A 5 -17.51 -54.26 25.22
N LEU A 6 -17.90 -53.08 24.76
CA LEU A 6 -17.28 -52.05 23.91
C LEU A 6 -18.00 -50.70 24.09
N ALA A 7 -17.24 -49.66 23.76
CA ALA A 7 -17.56 -48.27 23.53
C ALA A 7 -18.96 -47.90 22.99
N ILE A 8 -19.42 -46.70 23.33
CA ILE A 8 -19.64 -45.55 22.41
C ILE A 8 -20.54 -44.54 23.16
N ALA A 9 -19.93 -43.58 23.85
CA ALA A 9 -20.53 -42.26 23.99
C ALA A 9 -19.91 -41.40 22.89
N ALA A 10 -20.40 -41.58 21.66
CA ALA A 10 -20.03 -40.72 20.55
C ALA A 10 -20.45 -39.30 20.92
N ILE A 11 -19.46 -38.44 21.15
CA ILE A 11 -19.67 -36.99 21.23
C ILE A 11 -20.10 -36.58 19.81
N PRO A 12 -21.37 -36.20 19.58
CA PRO A 12 -21.72 -35.60 18.31
C PRO A 12 -21.20 -34.16 18.32
N THR A 13 -20.92 -33.62 17.13
CA THR A 13 -20.75 -32.19 16.83
C THR A 13 -19.33 -31.58 16.94
N VAL A 14 -18.43 -31.99 16.04
CA VAL A 14 -17.30 -31.12 15.61
C VAL A 14 -17.35 -30.91 14.09
N ILE A 15 -18.48 -30.45 13.56
CA ILE A 15 -18.61 -30.07 12.13
C ILE A 15 -19.13 -28.62 11.97
N GLY A 16 -19.17 -27.82 13.05
CA GLY A 16 -19.66 -26.43 13.03
C GLY A 16 -18.59 -25.34 12.97
N THR A 17 -17.35 -25.63 13.39
CA THR A 17 -16.35 -24.58 13.67
C THR A 17 -15.49 -24.21 12.47
N GLY A 18 -15.24 -25.12 11.53
CA GLY A 18 -14.39 -24.85 10.36
C GLY A 18 -14.97 -23.80 9.39
N GLN A 19 -16.27 -23.85 9.12
CA GLN A 19 -16.94 -22.91 8.23
C GLN A 19 -17.09 -21.52 8.86
N ALA A 20 -17.36 -21.44 10.17
CA ALA A 20 -17.43 -20.17 10.89
C ALA A 20 -16.05 -19.49 10.95
N VAL A 21 -14.97 -20.23 11.18
CA VAL A 21 -13.60 -19.68 11.17
C VAL A 21 -13.19 -19.23 9.77
N SER A 22 -13.53 -20.00 8.72
CA SER A 22 -13.24 -19.61 7.33
C SER A 22 -14.04 -18.37 6.91
N ALA A 23 -15.31 -18.27 7.30
CA ALA A 23 -16.13 -17.09 7.06
C ALA A 23 -15.61 -15.87 7.83
N GLN A 24 -15.23 -16.04 9.10
CA GLN A 24 -14.63 -14.99 9.92
C GLN A 24 -13.29 -14.51 9.34
N LYS A 25 -12.41 -15.43 8.91
CA LYS A 25 -11.14 -15.09 8.22
C LYS A 25 -11.40 -14.30 6.94
N LYS A 26 -12.36 -14.73 6.11
CA LYS A 26 -12.74 -14.04 4.87
C LYS A 26 -13.36 -12.67 5.12
N GLN A 27 -14.17 -12.54 6.18
CA GLN A 27 -14.79 -11.27 6.58
C GLN A 27 -13.76 -10.30 7.17
N ASN A 28 -12.82 -10.79 7.99
CA ASN A 28 -11.70 -10.00 8.52
C ASN A 28 -10.75 -9.56 7.39
N ALA A 29 -10.50 -10.43 6.40
CA ALA A 29 -9.74 -10.09 5.20
C ALA A 29 -10.41 -8.98 4.39
N ALA A 30 -11.72 -9.11 4.12
CA ALA A 30 -12.50 -8.11 3.39
C ALA A 30 -12.58 -6.77 4.15
N ALA A 31 -12.71 -6.79 5.48
CA ALA A 31 -12.70 -5.59 6.32
C ALA A 31 -11.33 -4.89 6.30
N LYS A 32 -10.23 -5.66 6.24
CA LYS A 32 -8.87 -5.12 6.08
C LYS A 32 -8.63 -4.52 4.71
N GLU A 33 -9.21 -5.07 3.65
CA GLU A 33 -9.12 -4.50 2.29
C GLU A 33 -9.86 -3.15 2.16
N GLN A 34 -10.89 -2.91 2.99
CA GLN A 34 -11.64 -1.65 3.04
C GLN A 34 -11.08 -0.65 4.07
N ALA A 35 -10.04 -1.02 4.81
CA ALA A 35 -9.49 -0.18 5.86
C ALA A 35 -8.70 0.99 5.25
N LYS A 36 -9.10 2.21 5.61
CA LYS A 36 -8.39 3.45 5.31
C LYS A 36 -6.99 3.41 5.94
N PHE A 37 -5.99 3.79 5.16
CA PHE A 37 -4.62 3.95 5.67
C PHE A 37 -3.95 5.20 5.14
N SER A 38 -3.02 5.76 5.89
CA SER A 38 -2.09 6.77 5.37
C SER A 38 -0.78 6.13 4.94
N LEU A 39 -0.08 6.80 4.03
CA LEU A 39 1.24 6.39 3.55
C LEU A 39 2.28 7.38 4.07
N THR A 40 3.39 6.83 4.56
CA THR A 40 4.57 7.60 4.99
C THR A 40 5.81 7.06 4.30
N ALA A 41 6.78 7.92 4.03
CA ALA A 41 8.09 7.54 3.53
C ALA A 41 9.11 7.71 4.65
N THR A 42 10.01 6.74 4.81
CA THR A 42 11.19 6.93 5.67
C THR A 42 12.29 7.58 4.83
N MET A 43 12.73 8.76 5.23
CA MET A 43 13.81 9.51 4.57
C MET A 43 14.92 9.82 5.56
N THR A 44 16.16 9.90 5.08
CA THR A 44 17.31 10.32 5.89
C THR A 44 18.01 11.46 5.18
N ILE A 45 17.92 12.67 5.77
CA ILE A 45 18.57 13.88 5.25
C ILE A 45 19.44 14.43 6.38
N ASP A 46 20.68 14.83 6.07
CA ASP A 46 21.68 15.33 7.03
C ASP A 46 21.89 14.40 8.25
N GLY A 47 21.82 13.09 8.02
CA GLY A 47 21.97 12.07 9.06
C GLY A 47 20.79 11.95 10.03
N LYS A 48 19.70 12.70 9.80
CA LYS A 48 18.46 12.62 10.59
C LYS A 48 17.42 11.83 9.81
N GLN A 49 16.98 10.71 10.40
CA GLN A 49 15.89 9.92 9.85
C GLN A 49 14.54 10.52 10.27
N GLU A 50 13.64 10.68 9.31
CA GLU A 50 12.28 11.19 9.51
C GLU A 50 11.26 10.29 8.82
N GLU A 51 10.09 10.11 9.44
CA GLU A 51 8.94 9.46 8.82
C GLU A 51 8.01 10.55 8.27
N CYS A 52 8.06 10.77 6.96
CA CYS A 52 7.42 11.89 6.28
C CYS A 52 6.09 11.46 5.64
N PRO A 53 5.00 12.21 5.81
CA PRO A 53 3.73 11.87 5.19
C PRO A 53 3.78 12.05 3.67
N CYS A 54 3.13 11.12 2.95
CA CYS A 54 2.89 11.29 1.51
C CYS A 54 1.70 12.22 1.29
N ILE A 55 1.84 13.13 0.31
CA ILE A 55 0.88 14.16 -0.05
C ILE A 55 0.48 13.97 -1.51
N VAL A 56 -0.80 14.17 -1.79
CA VAL A 56 -1.41 14.00 -3.11
C VAL A 56 -1.78 15.40 -3.62
N VAL A 57 -1.04 15.87 -4.64
CA VAL A 57 -1.24 17.19 -5.25
C VAL A 57 -0.61 17.23 -6.64
N ASP A 58 -1.19 18.02 -7.55
CA ASP A 58 -0.65 18.27 -8.91
C ASP A 58 -0.31 17.02 -9.73
N ASN A 59 -1.15 15.97 -9.65
CA ASN A 59 -0.96 14.70 -10.38
C ASN A 59 0.35 13.98 -10.00
N LYS A 60 0.88 14.21 -8.79
CA LYS A 60 2.04 13.51 -8.25
C LYS A 60 1.82 13.13 -6.78
N ILE A 61 2.58 12.14 -6.34
CA ILE A 61 2.71 11.79 -4.93
C ILE A 61 4.00 12.40 -4.39
N TRP A 62 3.83 13.39 -3.53
CA TRP A 62 4.91 14.14 -2.88
C TRP A 62 5.19 13.59 -1.49
N ILE A 63 6.37 13.88 -0.97
CA ILE A 63 6.79 13.51 0.37
C ILE A 63 7.07 14.80 1.13
N SER A 64 6.29 15.06 2.19
CA SER A 64 6.42 16.30 2.96
C SER A 64 7.46 16.12 4.07
N HIS A 65 8.73 16.30 3.73
CA HIS A 65 9.83 16.34 4.70
C HIS A 65 9.85 17.67 5.45
N SER A 66 10.29 17.70 6.71
CA SER A 66 10.33 18.93 7.53
C SER A 66 11.12 20.09 6.92
N LEU A 67 12.21 19.79 6.20
CA LEU A 67 13.03 20.78 5.48
C LEU A 67 12.47 21.18 4.10
N ALA A 68 11.59 20.36 3.53
CA ALA A 68 11.02 20.53 2.19
C ALA A 68 9.52 20.15 2.23
N PRO A 69 8.68 20.94 2.93
CA PRO A 69 7.29 20.59 3.11
C PRO A 69 6.52 20.66 1.79
N ALA A 70 5.64 19.70 1.57
CA ALA A 70 4.77 19.67 0.40
C ALA A 70 3.32 20.01 0.82
N PRO A 71 2.76 21.15 0.37
CA PRO A 71 1.36 21.47 0.64
C PRO A 71 0.45 20.60 -0.22
N GLY A 72 -0.67 20.14 0.35
CA GLY A 72 -1.66 19.36 -0.41
C GLY A 72 -2.48 18.44 0.47
N HIS A 73 -3.17 17.49 -0.17
CA HIS A 73 -4.05 16.56 0.53
C HIS A 73 -3.25 15.36 1.05
N LYS A 74 -3.37 15.04 2.34
CA LYS A 74 -2.65 13.89 2.92
C LYS A 74 -3.12 12.59 2.28
N PHE A 75 -2.18 11.75 1.86
CA PHE A 75 -2.49 10.45 1.30
C PHE A 75 -3.37 9.64 2.24
N SER A 76 -4.47 9.16 1.69
CA SER A 76 -5.51 8.43 2.40
C SER A 76 -6.04 7.34 1.49
N GLY A 77 -5.35 6.20 1.56
CA GLY A 77 -5.45 5.10 0.61
C GLY A 77 -6.53 4.07 0.94
N TYR A 78 -7.03 3.46 -0.13
CA TYR A 78 -7.94 2.31 -0.12
C TYR A 78 -7.59 1.37 -1.28
N TYR A 79 -7.99 0.11 -1.18
CA TYR A 79 -7.88 -0.84 -2.28
C TYR A 79 -9.20 -1.04 -2.98
N PHE A 80 -9.22 -0.85 -4.30
CA PHE A 80 -10.34 -1.22 -5.16
C PHE A 80 -9.90 -2.21 -6.23
N ASN A 81 -10.87 -2.96 -6.75
CA ASN A 81 -10.66 -3.74 -7.96
C ASN A 81 -10.65 -2.80 -9.15
N TYR A 82 -9.51 -2.73 -9.84
CA TYR A 82 -9.44 -2.03 -11.10
C TYR A 82 -10.19 -2.84 -12.18
N PRO A 83 -11.07 -2.20 -12.97
CA PRO A 83 -11.78 -2.88 -14.06
C PRO A 83 -10.84 -3.17 -15.23
N SER A 84 -10.03 -4.22 -15.09
CA SER A 84 -9.20 -4.84 -16.12
C SER A 84 -9.57 -6.31 -16.27
N GLU A 85 -9.07 -6.96 -17.32
CA GLU A 85 -9.17 -8.41 -17.51
C GLU A 85 -7.76 -9.03 -17.48
N PRO A 86 -7.42 -9.86 -16.48
CA PRO A 86 -8.20 -10.18 -15.28
C PRO A 86 -8.34 -8.97 -14.33
N PRO A 87 -9.34 -8.97 -13.42
CA PRO A 87 -9.44 -7.95 -12.39
C PRO A 87 -8.18 -7.92 -11.53
N MET A 88 -7.69 -6.72 -11.23
CA MET A 88 -6.49 -6.56 -10.40
C MET A 88 -6.76 -5.64 -9.22
N ARG A 89 -6.07 -5.90 -8.12
CA ARG A 89 -6.07 -5.00 -6.95
C ARG A 89 -5.29 -3.74 -7.28
N ALA A 90 -5.95 -2.59 -7.19
CA ALA A 90 -5.34 -1.29 -7.39
C ALA A 90 -5.55 -0.36 -6.19
N LEU A 91 -4.70 0.66 -6.12
CA LEU A 91 -4.66 1.62 -5.03
C LEU A 91 -5.40 2.89 -5.46
N VAL A 92 -6.24 3.42 -4.58
CA VAL A 92 -6.86 4.74 -4.71
C VAL A 92 -6.51 5.58 -3.49
N SER A 93 -6.48 6.90 -3.63
CA SER A 93 -6.42 7.84 -2.51
C SER A 93 -7.50 8.88 -2.63
N THR A 94 -7.96 9.43 -1.50
CA THR A 94 -8.67 10.70 -1.54
C THR A 94 -7.75 11.83 -2.00
N ILE A 95 -8.33 12.83 -2.65
CA ILE A 95 -7.66 14.07 -3.10
C ILE A 95 -8.31 15.34 -2.53
N ALA A 96 -9.45 15.20 -1.86
CA ALA A 96 -10.19 16.25 -1.19
C ALA A 96 -10.97 15.64 -0.01
N GLU A 97 -11.27 16.43 1.02
CA GLU A 97 -12.06 15.98 2.18
C GLU A 97 -13.57 16.13 1.96
N ASP A 98 -14.02 17.22 1.35
CA ASP A 98 -15.44 17.52 1.18
C ASP A 98 -15.74 18.25 -0.16
N PRO A 99 -16.43 17.62 -1.13
CA PRO A 99 -16.80 16.21 -1.13
C PRO A 99 -15.56 15.31 -1.27
N PRO A 100 -15.54 14.11 -0.67
CA PRO A 100 -14.42 13.19 -0.83
C PRO A 100 -14.35 12.71 -2.28
N MET A 101 -13.27 13.08 -2.96
CA MET A 101 -12.97 12.65 -4.32
C MET A 101 -11.85 11.62 -4.30
N LEU A 102 -11.95 10.57 -5.13
CA LEU A 102 -10.97 9.49 -5.21
C LEU A 102 -10.27 9.50 -6.56
N ASN A 103 -8.94 9.39 -6.53
CA ASN A 103 -8.11 9.12 -7.70
C ASN A 103 -7.41 7.77 -7.56
N TRP A 104 -7.18 7.11 -8.70
CA TRP A 104 -6.30 5.97 -8.80
C TRP A 104 -4.85 6.40 -8.64
N ILE A 105 -4.05 5.58 -7.98
CA ILE A 105 -2.61 5.73 -7.87
C ILE A 105 -1.95 4.82 -8.88
N TYR A 106 -1.09 5.40 -9.71
CA TYR A 106 -0.41 4.69 -10.79
C TYR A 106 1.02 5.20 -10.94
N VAL A 107 1.84 4.44 -11.64
CA VAL A 107 3.19 4.85 -12.01
C VAL A 107 3.20 5.24 -13.49
N ASP A 108 3.64 6.45 -13.76
CA ASP A 108 3.87 6.95 -15.11
C ASP A 108 4.85 6.03 -15.86
N ALA A 109 4.54 5.70 -17.12
CA ALA A 109 5.31 4.70 -17.85
C ALA A 109 6.64 5.28 -18.38
N ASP A 110 6.65 6.58 -18.63
CA ASP A 110 7.77 7.30 -19.22
C ASP A 110 8.68 7.83 -18.10
N SER A 111 8.09 8.55 -17.12
CA SER A 111 8.86 9.19 -16.06
C SER A 111 9.05 8.33 -14.82
N ARG A 112 8.30 7.23 -14.67
CA ARG A 112 8.28 6.38 -13.46
C ARG A 112 7.80 7.08 -12.18
N ALA A 113 7.24 8.29 -12.29
CA ALA A 113 6.69 9.03 -11.15
C ALA A 113 5.43 8.35 -10.62
N LEU A 114 5.25 8.34 -9.30
CA LEU A 114 3.96 8.00 -8.71
C LEU A 114 3.01 9.18 -8.92
N ARG A 115 1.91 8.89 -9.60
CA ARG A 115 0.89 9.85 -10.02
C ARG A 115 -0.48 9.48 -9.46
N HIS A 116 -1.41 10.43 -9.53
CA HIS A 116 -2.81 10.20 -9.18
C HIS A 116 -3.74 10.80 -10.22
N GLY A 117 -4.78 10.05 -10.62
CA GLY A 117 -5.68 10.50 -11.68
C GLY A 117 -6.99 9.71 -11.76
N GLY A 118 -7.84 10.14 -12.67
CA GLY A 118 -9.03 9.38 -13.04
C GLY A 118 -8.68 8.16 -13.89
N ARG A 119 -9.67 7.34 -14.20
CA ARG A 119 -9.45 6.10 -14.98
C ARG A 119 -8.80 6.36 -16.35
N LYS A 120 -9.16 7.45 -17.03
CA LYS A 120 -8.59 7.80 -18.34
C LYS A 120 -7.09 8.08 -18.26
N ASP A 121 -6.66 8.70 -17.16
CA ASP A 121 -5.26 9.08 -16.93
C ASP A 121 -4.37 7.88 -16.59
N THR A 122 -4.97 6.72 -16.26
CA THR A 122 -4.21 5.49 -15.94
C THR A 122 -3.89 4.63 -17.17
N LEU A 123 -4.45 4.97 -18.34
CA LEU A 123 -4.30 4.16 -19.54
C LEU A 123 -2.86 4.23 -20.06
N GLY A 124 -2.27 3.07 -20.37
CA GLY A 124 -0.86 2.98 -20.81
C GLY A 124 0.17 3.04 -19.67
N HIS A 125 -0.27 3.27 -18.45
CA HIS A 125 0.59 3.37 -17.26
C HIS A 125 0.54 2.12 -16.38
N VAL A 126 1.43 2.06 -15.39
CA VAL A 126 1.49 0.92 -14.46
C VAL A 126 0.54 1.17 -13.29
N ILE A 127 -0.65 0.58 -13.37
CA ILE A 127 -1.72 0.71 -12.36
C ILE A 127 -1.63 -0.32 -11.23
N GLY A 128 -0.81 -1.37 -11.36
CA GLY A 128 -0.74 -2.47 -10.41
C GLY A 128 -0.17 -3.78 -10.95
N PRO A 129 -0.37 -4.90 -10.23
CA PRO A 129 -1.09 -4.98 -8.94
C PRO A 129 -0.30 -4.32 -7.79
N TRP A 130 -1.02 -3.58 -6.94
CA TRP A 130 -0.48 -3.05 -5.69
C TRP A 130 -0.60 -4.10 -4.58
N GLY A 131 0.40 -4.16 -3.72
CA GLY A 131 0.46 -5.11 -2.62
C GLY A 131 1.31 -4.59 -1.46
N TRP A 132 1.73 -5.51 -0.61
CA TRP A 132 2.61 -5.24 0.52
C TRP A 132 3.79 -6.20 0.50
N THR A 133 4.83 -5.88 1.26
CA THR A 133 5.87 -6.83 1.68
C THR A 133 5.27 -7.94 2.54
N ASP A 134 5.98 -9.06 2.71
CA ASP A 134 5.49 -10.22 3.46
C ASP A 134 5.14 -9.93 4.93
N ASP A 135 5.79 -8.93 5.51
CA ASP A 135 5.53 -8.41 6.86
C ASP A 135 4.41 -7.37 6.91
N GLU A 136 3.80 -7.06 5.77
CA GLU A 136 2.71 -6.10 5.56
C GLU A 136 2.99 -4.65 6.00
N ARG A 137 4.28 -4.30 6.12
CA ARG A 137 4.69 -2.96 6.56
C ARG A 137 4.86 -1.99 5.39
N PHE A 138 5.38 -2.46 4.25
CA PHE A 138 5.79 -1.60 3.15
C PHE A 138 5.04 -1.90 1.87
N LEU A 139 4.66 -0.83 1.17
CA LEU A 139 3.96 -0.90 -0.11
C LEU A 139 4.85 -1.59 -1.13
N SER A 140 4.27 -2.47 -1.93
CA SER A 140 4.93 -3.12 -3.06
C SER A 140 4.10 -2.96 -4.33
N LEU A 141 4.78 -2.96 -5.47
CA LEU A 141 4.15 -2.89 -6.79
C LEU A 141 4.66 -4.05 -7.64
N ARG A 142 3.73 -4.82 -8.23
CA ARG A 142 4.04 -6.00 -9.05
C ARG A 142 4.93 -7.04 -8.36
N GLY A 143 4.87 -7.10 -7.02
CA GLY A 143 5.65 -8.05 -6.24
C GLY A 143 7.15 -7.74 -6.16
N SER A 144 7.59 -6.53 -6.52
CA SER A 144 9.02 -6.15 -6.45
C SER A 144 9.58 -6.07 -5.02
N GLY A 145 8.73 -6.15 -3.99
CA GLY A 145 9.12 -5.86 -2.61
C GLY A 145 9.26 -4.35 -2.40
N LEU A 146 10.46 -3.91 -1.98
CA LEU A 146 10.86 -2.49 -2.02
C LEU A 146 11.20 -2.08 -3.47
N GLY A 147 11.56 -0.81 -3.69
CA GLY A 147 11.89 -0.31 -5.04
C GLY A 147 11.25 1.03 -5.35
N PHE A 148 11.09 1.87 -4.34
CA PHE A 148 10.68 3.26 -4.51
C PHE A 148 11.85 4.17 -4.17
N VAL A 149 11.93 5.29 -4.86
CA VAL A 149 12.91 6.34 -4.60
C VAL A 149 12.19 7.67 -4.41
N ALA A 150 12.74 8.53 -3.58
CA ALA A 150 12.39 9.94 -3.54
C ALA A 150 13.36 10.70 -4.44
N VAL A 151 12.84 11.59 -5.28
CA VAL A 151 13.61 12.47 -6.15
C VAL A 151 13.32 13.92 -5.78
N LEU A 152 14.36 14.73 -5.61
CA LEU A 152 14.25 16.17 -5.42
C LEU A 152 13.97 16.82 -6.76
N GLU A 153 12.84 17.49 -6.87
CA GLU A 153 12.42 18.18 -8.08
C GLU A 153 12.96 19.63 -8.09
N GLU A 154 12.94 20.27 -9.27
CA GLU A 154 13.45 21.64 -9.45
C GLU A 154 12.77 22.69 -8.54
N ASP A 155 11.57 22.39 -8.05
CA ASP A 155 10.82 23.24 -7.12
C ASP A 155 11.21 23.04 -5.64
N GLY A 156 12.22 22.20 -5.37
CA GLY A 156 12.73 21.92 -4.04
C GLY A 156 11.90 20.94 -3.22
N ARG A 157 10.93 20.25 -3.83
CA ARG A 157 10.09 19.24 -3.17
C ARG A 157 10.48 17.83 -3.57
N TRP A 158 10.23 16.88 -2.66
CA TRP A 158 10.49 15.46 -2.89
C TRP A 158 9.27 14.77 -3.49
N ALA A 159 9.43 14.14 -4.65
CA ALA A 159 8.40 13.32 -5.28
C ALA A 159 8.78 11.83 -5.22
N ALA A 160 7.77 10.96 -5.10
CA ALA A 160 7.96 9.52 -5.06
C ALA A 160 7.97 8.93 -6.49
N TYR A 161 8.91 8.04 -6.75
CA TYR A 161 9.09 7.32 -8.01
C TYR A 161 9.22 5.82 -7.77
N TRP A 162 8.91 5.02 -8.78
CA TRP A 162 9.10 3.57 -8.75
C TRP A 162 10.34 3.19 -9.57
N ASP A 163 11.33 2.62 -8.90
CA ASP A 163 12.62 2.26 -9.49
C ASP A 163 13.09 0.88 -9.02
N PRO A 164 12.36 -0.20 -9.36
CA PRO A 164 12.69 -1.55 -8.90
C PRO A 164 13.98 -2.11 -9.53
N ASP A 165 14.40 -1.57 -10.68
CA ASP A 165 15.61 -1.97 -11.39
C ASP A 165 16.80 -1.03 -11.13
N GLY A 166 16.59 0.06 -10.36
CA GLY A 166 17.62 1.02 -10.00
C GLY A 166 18.10 1.92 -11.15
N ARG A 167 17.44 1.91 -12.30
CA ARG A 167 17.88 2.68 -13.48
C ARG A 167 17.56 4.16 -13.38
N LEU A 168 16.48 4.53 -12.68
CA LEU A 168 16.11 5.94 -12.52
C LEU A 168 17.17 6.67 -11.72
N ARG A 169 17.57 6.12 -10.56
CA ARG A 169 18.56 6.74 -9.67
C ARG A 169 19.96 6.88 -10.28
N GLU A 170 20.31 6.09 -11.30
CA GLU A 170 21.59 6.23 -12.01
C GLU A 170 21.73 7.59 -12.73
N GLY A 171 20.60 8.25 -13.02
CA GLY A 171 20.56 9.56 -13.64
C GLY A 171 20.57 10.76 -12.67
N TYR A 172 20.65 10.52 -11.36
CA TYR A 172 20.58 11.56 -10.33
C TYR A 172 21.81 11.54 -9.42
N ASP A 173 22.13 12.71 -8.88
CA ASP A 173 23.11 12.80 -7.81
C ASP A 173 22.54 12.14 -6.53
N PRO A 174 23.39 11.49 -5.69
CA PRO A 174 22.92 10.82 -4.47
C PRO A 174 22.22 11.74 -3.46
N GLU A 175 22.46 13.05 -3.55
CA GLU A 175 21.81 14.07 -2.71
C GLU A 175 20.41 14.42 -3.20
N ASP A 176 20.11 14.18 -4.49
CA ASP A 176 18.85 14.50 -5.15
C ASP A 176 17.97 13.26 -5.36
N CYS A 177 18.49 12.06 -5.14
CA CYS A 177 17.72 10.82 -5.23
C CYS A 177 18.12 9.81 -4.15
N MET A 178 17.14 9.33 -3.38
CA MET A 178 17.38 8.34 -2.32
C MET A 178 16.32 7.24 -2.33
N GLU A 179 16.73 6.02 -1.94
CA GLU A 179 15.80 4.93 -1.72
C GLU A 179 14.88 5.23 -0.54
N ILE A 180 13.59 4.92 -0.71
CA ILE A 180 12.59 5.08 0.34
C ILE A 180 11.77 3.81 0.51
N ALA A 181 11.33 3.59 1.74
CA ALA A 181 10.34 2.59 2.06
C ALA A 181 9.00 3.27 2.36
N LEU A 182 8.00 2.99 1.52
CA LEU A 182 6.64 3.53 1.68
C LEU A 182 5.87 2.67 2.67
N ARG A 183 5.71 3.16 3.89
CA ARG A 183 5.09 2.43 5.00
C ARG A 183 3.60 2.72 5.11
N ARG A 184 2.81 1.67 5.36
CA ARG A 184 1.40 1.80 5.72
C ARG A 184 1.24 2.19 7.18
N GLN A 185 0.46 3.22 7.43
CA GLN A 185 -0.07 3.53 8.76
C GLN A 185 -1.59 3.35 8.76
N MET A 186 -2.06 2.33 9.48
CA MET A 186 -3.50 2.08 9.64
C MET A 186 -4.14 3.17 10.50
N ALA A 187 -5.39 3.52 10.21
CA ALA A 187 -6.17 4.34 11.13
C ALA A 187 -6.30 3.63 12.49
N LEU A 188 -6.23 4.42 13.58
CA LEU A 188 -6.29 3.94 14.97
C LEU A 188 -7.43 2.93 15.18
N GLY A 189 -7.11 1.74 15.70
CA GLY A 189 -8.08 0.68 16.02
C GLY A 189 -8.07 -0.53 15.08
N ILE A 190 -7.24 -0.55 14.02
CA ILE A 190 -7.10 -1.71 13.11
C ILE A 190 -5.67 -2.26 13.22
N GLU A 191 -5.50 -3.45 13.81
CA GLU A 191 -4.20 -4.10 13.89
C GLU A 191 -3.67 -4.46 12.50
N SER A 192 -2.42 -4.07 12.24
CA SER A 192 -1.78 -4.15 10.92
C SER A 192 -1.40 -5.55 10.46
N ALA A 193 -1.40 -6.57 11.35
CA ALA A 193 -0.90 -7.90 11.04
C ALA A 193 -2.01 -8.82 10.50
N TYR A 194 -1.93 -9.22 9.24
CA TYR A 194 -2.66 -10.35 8.68
C TYR A 194 -2.03 -11.64 9.19
N VAL A 195 -2.78 -12.37 10.00
CA VAL A 195 -2.43 -13.73 10.37
C VAL A 195 -2.69 -14.60 9.14
N LYS A 196 -1.63 -14.93 8.38
CA LYS A 196 -1.66 -16.00 7.38
C LYS A 196 -2.15 -17.25 8.09
N GLY A 197 -3.27 -17.79 7.64
CA GLY A 197 -3.91 -18.93 8.26
C GLY A 197 -4.35 -19.96 7.26
#